data_AF-A0A7X0R1I0-F1
#
_entry.id   AF-A0A7X0R1I0-F1
#
_cell.length_a   1.000
_cell.length_b   1.000
_cell.length_c   1.000
_cell.angle_alpha   90.00
_cell.angle_beta   90.00
_cell.angle_gamma   90.00
#
_symmetry.space_group_name_H-M   'P 1'
#
loop_
_entity.id
_entity.type
_entity.pdbx_description
1 polymer ?
#
loop_
_entity_poly.entity_id
_entity_poly.type
_entity_poly.pdbx_seq_one_letter_code
_entity_poly.pdbx_strand_id
1 'polypeptide(L)'
;MKKLNTLLVIVTCLLTVACSTPESLKGFDSDSWKADKNACKGERGNLTPEFEKIRKELYGKKEYVVRNVLGKPDKEDLLKRSQRIYYYYLEPGSQCTDATTLSDAFRAEVRINSLGKVSEITYNYPDKVKKPE
;
A
#
# COMPACT_ATOMS: atom_id res chain seq x y z
N MET A 1 13.55 44.56 5.98
CA MET A 1 14.14 43.33 5.39
C MET A 1 14.16 42.14 6.38
N LYS A 2 14.72 42.26 7.59
CA LYS A 2 14.72 41.16 8.58
C LYS A 2 13.33 40.59 8.91
N LYS A 3 12.32 41.45 9.14
CA LYS A 3 10.94 41.01 9.44
C LYS A 3 10.22 40.30 8.29
N LEU A 4 10.56 40.63 7.03
CA LEU A 4 10.01 39.96 5.84
C LEU A 4 10.62 38.55 5.68
N ASN A 5 11.92 38.42 5.99
CA ASN A 5 12.60 37.13 5.98
C ASN A 5 12.11 36.20 7.11
N THR A 6 11.81 36.75 8.29
CA THR A 6 11.20 35.98 9.39
C THR A 6 9.77 35.55 9.05
N LEU A 7 8.97 36.41 8.43
CA LEU A 7 7.61 36.07 8.00
C LEU A 7 7.63 34.97 6.92
N LEU A 8 8.57 35.05 5.98
CA LEU A 8 8.75 34.05 4.93
C LEU A 8 9.10 32.67 5.53
N VAL A 9 10.02 32.62 6.51
CA VAL A 9 10.40 31.38 7.21
C VAL A 9 9.22 30.76 7.97
N ILE A 10 8.39 31.58 8.62
CA ILE A 10 7.20 31.10 9.33
C ILE A 10 6.17 30.53 8.35
N VAL A 11 5.92 31.20 7.23
CA VAL A 11 5.00 30.73 6.17
C VAL A 11 5.51 29.44 5.54
N THR A 12 6.81 29.31 5.29
CA THR A 12 7.41 28.07 4.77
C THR A 12 7.27 26.91 5.76
N CYS A 13 7.38 27.16 7.08
CA CYS A 13 7.24 26.13 8.10
C CYS A 13 5.78 25.65 8.28
N LEU A 14 4.79 26.51 8.01
CA LEU A 14 3.37 26.15 8.07
C LEU A 14 2.90 25.25 6.91
N LEU A 15 3.65 25.17 5.81
CA LEU A 15 3.27 24.37 4.64
C LEU A 15 3.67 22.89 4.76
N THR A 16 4.43 22.48 5.77
CA THR A 16 4.97 21.11 5.87
C THR A 16 4.07 20.12 6.64
N VAL A 17 2.91 20.55 7.16
CA VAL A 17 2.04 19.71 8.03
C VAL A 17 0.92 18.95 7.29
N ALA A 18 0.88 18.97 5.95
CA ALA A 18 -0.27 18.44 5.20
C ALA A 18 -0.29 16.91 4.94
N CYS A 19 0.65 16.14 5.50
CA CYS A 19 0.70 14.69 5.27
C CYS A 19 0.44 13.92 6.59
N SER A 20 -0.82 13.60 6.87
CA SER A 20 -1.19 12.74 7.99
C SER A 20 -1.89 11.48 7.50
N THR A 21 -1.43 10.31 7.95
CA THR A 21 -2.18 9.06 7.85
C THR A 21 -3.35 9.08 8.85
N PRO A 22 -4.53 8.54 8.49
CA PRO A 22 -5.64 8.36 9.44
C PRO A 22 -5.19 7.61 10.71
N GLU A 23 -5.71 8.01 11.87
CA GLU A 23 -5.38 7.40 13.17
C GLU A 23 -5.62 5.88 13.17
N SER A 24 -6.70 5.42 12.52
CA SER A 24 -7.05 4.00 12.42
C SER A 24 -6.01 3.14 11.68
N LEU A 25 -5.08 3.76 10.95
CA LEU A 25 -4.04 3.08 10.18
C LEU A 25 -2.65 3.13 10.87
N LYS A 26 -2.51 3.85 11.99
CA LYS A 26 -1.21 4.01 12.69
C LYS A 26 -0.74 2.77 13.44
N GLY A 27 -1.64 1.85 13.78
CA GLY A 27 -1.31 0.62 14.51
C GLY A 27 -0.75 -0.51 13.64
N PHE A 28 -0.57 -0.28 12.34
CA PHE A 28 0.00 -1.24 11.41
C PHE A 28 1.51 -0.98 11.24
N ASP A 29 2.33 -2.02 11.30
CA ASP A 29 3.78 -1.92 11.05
C ASP A 29 4.07 -1.67 9.56
N SER A 30 3.86 -0.41 9.19
CA SER A 30 4.05 0.11 7.85
C SER A 30 5.51 0.05 7.41
N ASP A 31 6.44 0.18 8.35
CA ASP A 31 7.87 0.27 8.03
C ASP A 31 8.44 -1.10 7.67
N SER A 32 8.14 -2.13 8.46
CA SER A 32 8.50 -3.52 8.11
C SER A 32 7.83 -3.96 6.81
N TRP A 33 6.55 -3.64 6.63
CA TRP A 33 5.85 -3.94 5.37
C TRP A 33 6.53 -3.35 4.13
N LYS A 34 6.95 -2.07 4.21
CA LYS A 34 7.63 -1.37 3.12
C LYS A 34 9.06 -1.87 2.90
N ALA A 35 9.72 -2.33 3.96
CA ALA A 35 11.08 -2.86 3.91
C ALA A 35 11.17 -4.23 3.23
N ASP A 36 10.08 -4.98 3.22
CA ASP A 36 9.94 -6.27 2.55
C ASP A 36 9.33 -6.14 1.14
N LYS A 37 10.09 -5.51 0.24
CA LYS A 37 9.70 -5.36 -1.18
C LYS A 37 9.44 -6.73 -1.80
N ASN A 38 8.33 -6.87 -2.54
CA ASN A 38 7.92 -8.12 -3.19
C ASN A 38 7.71 -9.31 -2.22
N ALA A 39 7.63 -9.06 -0.91
CA ALA A 39 7.55 -10.08 0.14
C ALA A 39 8.71 -11.10 0.18
N CYS A 40 9.87 -10.79 -0.42
CA CYS A 40 10.94 -11.76 -0.59
C CYS A 40 11.66 -12.15 0.71
N LYS A 41 11.49 -11.36 1.78
CA LYS A 41 11.97 -11.71 3.13
C LYS A 41 10.93 -12.47 3.95
N GLY A 42 9.67 -12.52 3.50
CA GLY A 42 8.56 -13.16 4.20
C GLY A 42 8.05 -12.41 5.42
N GLU A 43 8.44 -11.15 5.62
CA GLU A 43 8.02 -10.33 6.76
C GLU A 43 6.54 -9.95 6.63
N ARG A 44 6.05 -9.69 5.41
CA ARG A 44 4.64 -9.37 5.16
C ARG A 44 3.69 -10.50 5.54
N GLY A 45 4.13 -11.75 5.41
CA GLY A 45 3.35 -12.91 5.86
C GLY A 45 2.98 -12.80 7.33
N ASN A 46 3.93 -12.41 8.18
CA ASN A 46 3.73 -12.22 9.62
C ASN A 46 2.80 -11.04 9.95
N LEU A 47 2.73 -10.04 9.07
CA LEU A 47 1.88 -8.86 9.22
C LEU A 47 0.47 -9.06 8.65
N THR A 48 0.18 -10.19 8.01
CA THR A 48 -1.12 -10.45 7.38
C THR A 48 -2.31 -10.32 8.35
N PRO A 49 -2.25 -10.82 9.60
CA PRO A 49 -3.32 -10.62 10.57
C PRO A 49 -3.56 -9.14 10.93
N GLU A 50 -2.52 -8.30 10.93
CA GLU A 50 -2.64 -6.86 11.17
C GLU A 50 -3.15 -6.12 9.94
N PHE A 51 -2.69 -6.54 8.76
CA PHE A 51 -3.18 -6.03 7.49
C PHE A 51 -4.69 -6.25 7.36
N GLU A 52 -5.21 -7.41 7.77
CA GLU A 52 -6.66 -7.69 7.79
C GLU A 52 -7.45 -6.72 8.69
N LYS A 53 -6.88 -6.31 9.83
CA LYS A 53 -7.53 -5.33 10.72
C LYS A 53 -7.70 -3.97 10.04
N ILE A 54 -6.72 -3.55 9.24
CA ILE A 54 -6.76 -2.27 8.53
C ILE A 54 -7.40 -2.36 7.13
N ARG A 55 -7.62 -3.57 6.60
CA ARG A 55 -8.14 -3.80 5.24
C ARG A 55 -9.46 -3.07 4.99
N LYS A 56 -10.39 -3.13 5.94
CA LYS A 56 -11.68 -2.44 5.86
C LYS A 56 -11.52 -0.92 5.90
N GLU A 57 -10.59 -0.43 6.71
CA GLU A 57 -10.30 1.00 6.86
C GLU A 57 -9.69 1.62 5.60
N LEU A 58 -9.04 0.81 4.75
CA LEU A 58 -8.50 1.25 3.46
C LEU A 58 -9.60 1.48 2.41
N TYR A 59 -10.78 0.87 2.55
CA TYR A 59 -11.88 1.03 1.59
C TYR A 59 -12.30 2.50 1.46
N GLY A 60 -12.46 2.97 0.23
CA GLY A 60 -12.83 4.36 -0.07
C GLY A 60 -11.73 5.40 0.20
N LYS A 61 -10.59 5.02 0.79
CA LYS A 61 -9.45 5.92 0.98
C LYS A 61 -8.80 6.26 -0.35
N LYS A 62 -8.16 7.42 -0.39
CA LYS A 62 -7.41 7.89 -1.55
C LYS A 62 -6.16 7.04 -1.74
N GLU A 63 -5.74 6.87 -2.98
CA GLU A 63 -4.53 6.14 -3.36
C GLU A 63 -3.30 6.58 -2.56
N TYR A 64 -3.11 7.88 -2.32
CA TYR A 64 -1.96 8.36 -1.54
C TYR A 64 -1.96 7.82 -0.10
N VAL A 65 -3.14 7.58 0.50
CA VAL A 65 -3.23 6.98 1.84
C VAL A 65 -2.76 5.53 1.81
N VAL A 66 -3.17 4.78 0.78
CA VAL A 66 -2.69 3.40 0.55
C VAL A 66 -1.18 3.40 0.40
N ARG A 67 -0.62 4.30 -0.42
CA ARG A 67 0.82 4.38 -0.64
C ARG A 67 1.60 4.84 0.60
N ASN A 68 0.99 5.67 1.43
CA ASN A 68 1.59 6.09 2.69
C ASN A 68 1.67 4.92 3.69
N VAL A 69 0.71 4.00 3.69
CA VAL A 69 0.65 2.86 4.62
C VAL A 69 1.35 1.61 4.09
N LEU A 70 1.14 1.26 2.82
CA LEU A 70 1.66 0.03 2.22
C LEU A 70 2.90 0.25 1.35
N GLY A 71 3.26 1.51 1.07
CA GLY A 71 4.36 1.85 0.18
C GLY A 71 4.01 1.79 -1.31
N LYS A 72 5.04 1.68 -2.14
CA LYS A 72 4.88 1.44 -3.58
C LYS A 72 4.37 -0.01 -3.76
N PRO A 73 3.39 -0.26 -4.66
CA PRO A 73 3.00 -1.62 -4.97
C PRO A 73 4.14 -2.40 -5.63
N ASP A 74 4.13 -3.71 -5.45
CA ASP A 74 5.12 -4.61 -6.07
C ASP A 74 4.90 -4.69 -7.58
N LYS A 75 3.62 -4.72 -7.99
CA LYS A 75 3.17 -4.63 -9.37
C LYS A 75 1.96 -3.72 -9.51
N GLU A 76 1.80 -3.12 -10.67
CA GLU A 76 0.65 -2.30 -11.02
C GLU A 76 0.12 -2.71 -12.39
N ASP A 77 -1.19 -2.97 -12.48
CA ASP A 77 -1.88 -3.14 -13.75
C ASP A 77 -2.87 -2.00 -13.98
N LEU A 78 -2.84 -1.44 -15.18
CA LEU A 78 -3.80 -0.45 -15.64
C LEU A 78 -4.97 -1.15 -16.32
N LEU A 79 -6.17 -0.88 -15.83
CA LEU A 79 -7.41 -1.40 -16.40
C LEU A 79 -8.08 -0.34 -17.28
N LYS A 80 -9.17 -0.75 -17.94
CA LYS A 80 -10.03 0.17 -18.69
C LYS A 80 -10.60 1.25 -17.76
N ARG A 81 -10.93 2.42 -18.35
CA ARG A 81 -11.55 3.56 -17.64
C ARG A 81 -10.69 4.13 -16.49
N SER A 82 -9.37 4.13 -16.67
CA SER A 82 -8.43 4.73 -15.70
C SER A 82 -8.49 4.11 -14.30
N GLN A 83 -8.90 2.84 -14.23
CA GLN A 83 -8.81 2.04 -13.00
C GLN A 83 -7.43 1.36 -12.96
N ARG A 84 -6.98 0.99 -11.76
CA ARG A 84 -5.71 0.28 -11.58
C ARG A 84 -5.83 -0.77 -10.49
N ILE A 85 -5.01 -1.81 -10.59
CA ILE A 85 -4.81 -2.81 -9.53
C ILE A 85 -3.40 -2.66 -9.01
N TYR A 86 -3.27 -2.52 -7.70
CA TYR A 86 -2.01 -2.58 -6.98
C TYR A 86 -1.86 -3.96 -6.37
N TYR A 87 -0.79 -4.66 -6.73
CA TYR A 87 -0.47 -5.95 -6.16
C TYR A 87 0.56 -5.80 -5.05
N TYR A 88 0.29 -6.41 -3.90
CA TYR A 88 1.23 -6.57 -2.80
C TYR A 88 1.34 -8.05 -2.47
N TYR A 89 2.48 -8.67 -2.75
CA TYR A 89 2.75 -10.04 -2.34
C TYR A 89 2.80 -10.12 -0.81
N LEU A 90 2.41 -11.28 -0.29
CA LEU A 90 2.37 -11.62 1.14
C LEU A 90 3.28 -12.81 1.45
N GLU A 91 3.74 -13.53 0.43
CA GLU A 91 4.72 -14.61 0.55
C GLU A 91 5.79 -14.52 -0.56
N PRO A 92 6.99 -15.08 -0.34
CA PRO A 92 8.00 -15.21 -1.37
C PRO A 92 7.53 -16.12 -2.51
N GLY A 93 7.94 -15.81 -3.74
CA GLY A 93 7.63 -16.61 -4.91
C GLY A 93 8.50 -16.25 -6.11
N SER A 94 8.03 -16.55 -7.32
CA SER A 94 8.80 -16.29 -8.55
C SER A 94 9.12 -14.81 -8.78
N GLN A 95 8.36 -13.90 -8.17
CA GLN A 95 8.62 -12.45 -8.23
C GLN A 95 9.97 -12.05 -7.62
N CYS A 96 10.57 -12.90 -6.78
CA CYS A 96 11.86 -12.64 -6.14
C CYS A 96 13.05 -12.91 -7.07
N THR A 97 12.86 -13.75 -8.09
CA THR A 97 13.86 -14.08 -9.10
C THR A 97 13.59 -13.42 -10.44
N ASP A 98 12.32 -13.36 -10.85
CA ASP A 98 11.88 -12.69 -12.06
C ASP A 98 10.77 -11.68 -11.71
N ALA A 99 11.17 -10.42 -11.62
CA ALA A 99 10.24 -9.33 -11.36
C ALA A 99 9.54 -8.84 -12.63
N THR A 100 9.68 -9.46 -13.80
CA THR A 100 8.98 -9.04 -15.03
C THR A 100 7.61 -9.71 -15.15
N THR A 101 7.53 -11.00 -14.81
CA THR A 101 6.30 -11.78 -14.82
C THR A 101 5.49 -11.55 -13.53
N LEU A 102 4.15 -11.64 -13.63
CA LEU A 102 3.29 -11.65 -12.45
C LEU A 102 3.35 -13.05 -11.82
N SER A 103 3.72 -13.12 -10.53
CA SER A 103 3.79 -14.39 -9.80
C SER A 103 2.44 -14.79 -9.26
N ASP A 104 2.16 -16.10 -9.19
CA ASP A 104 0.95 -16.65 -8.57
C ASP A 104 1.06 -16.76 -7.03
N ALA A 105 2.15 -16.26 -6.44
CA ALA A 105 2.32 -16.18 -4.99
C ALA A 105 1.17 -15.42 -4.32
N PHE A 106 0.84 -15.85 -3.10
CA PHE A 106 -0.22 -15.25 -2.28
C PHE A 106 -0.03 -13.73 -2.19
N ARG A 107 -1.06 -12.99 -2.59
CA ARG A 107 -1.00 -11.53 -2.70
C ARG A 107 -2.33 -10.87 -2.39
N ALA A 108 -2.25 -9.63 -1.91
CA ALA A 108 -3.37 -8.71 -1.85
C ALA A 108 -3.46 -7.88 -3.13
N GLU A 109 -4.66 -7.75 -3.67
CA GLU A 109 -4.98 -6.95 -4.86
C GLU A 109 -5.84 -5.76 -4.43
N VAL A 110 -5.28 -4.56 -4.48
CA VAL A 110 -5.96 -3.32 -4.11
C VAL A 110 -6.44 -2.62 -5.38
N ARG A 111 -7.74 -2.68 -5.65
CA ARG A 111 -8.36 -2.03 -6.81
C ARG A 111 -8.65 -0.58 -6.50
N ILE A 112 -8.19 0.30 -7.37
CA ILE A 112 -8.41 1.75 -7.30
C ILE A 112 -9.28 2.17 -8.48
N ASN A 113 -10.38 2.85 -8.19
CA ASN A 113 -11.32 3.33 -9.19
C ASN A 113 -10.81 4.60 -9.89
N SER A 114 -11.55 5.07 -10.90
CA SER A 114 -11.22 6.26 -11.69
C SER A 114 -11.15 7.57 -10.88
N LEU A 115 -11.65 7.59 -9.64
CA LEU A 115 -11.58 8.73 -8.72
C LEU A 115 -10.37 8.68 -7.79
N GLY A 116 -9.46 7.72 -8.02
CA GLY A 116 -8.27 7.49 -7.20
C GLY A 116 -8.61 7.02 -5.79
N LYS A 117 -9.72 6.27 -5.61
CA LYS A 117 -10.14 5.69 -4.33
C LYS A 117 -10.12 4.17 -4.39
N VAL A 118 -9.77 3.54 -3.28
CA VAL A 118 -9.89 2.08 -3.11
C VAL A 118 -11.36 1.68 -3.27
N SER A 119 -11.65 0.81 -4.22
CA SER A 119 -12.98 0.25 -4.44
C SER A 119 -13.10 -1.20 -3.99
N GLU A 120 -11.99 -1.91 -3.86
CA GLU A 120 -11.95 -3.32 -3.49
C GLU A 120 -10.56 -3.70 -3.01
N ILE A 121 -10.49 -4.62 -2.05
CA ILE A 121 -9.26 -5.33 -1.69
C ILE A 121 -9.61 -6.82 -1.66
N THR A 122 -8.93 -7.61 -2.48
CA THR A 122 -9.10 -9.06 -2.58
C THR A 122 -7.77 -9.77 -2.33
N TYR A 123 -7.86 -11.06 -2.09
CA TYR A 123 -6.70 -11.93 -2.02
C TYR A 123 -6.70 -12.86 -3.23
N ASN A 124 -5.53 -13.01 -3.84
CA ASN A 124 -5.26 -14.07 -4.80
C ASN A 124 -4.36 -15.10 -4.11
N TYR A 125 -4.85 -16.33 -4.02
CA TYR A 125 -4.12 -17.47 -3.47
C TYR A 125 -3.60 -18.31 -4.64
N PRO A 126 -2.38 -18.86 -4.55
CA PRO A 126 -1.99 -19.90 -5.48
C PRO A 126 -2.98 -21.07 -5.37
N ASP A 127 -3.30 -21.74 -6.48
CA ASP A 127 -4.26 -22.85 -6.56
C ASP A 127 -4.00 -23.99 -5.55
N LYS A 128 -2.82 -24.01 -4.90
CA LYS A 128 -2.40 -25.00 -3.90
C LYS A 128 -2.77 -24.64 -2.46
N VAL A 129 -3.18 -23.41 -2.17
CA VAL A 129 -3.55 -22.97 -0.81
C VAL A 129 -5.05 -22.68 -0.79
N LYS A 130 -5.85 -23.73 -0.61
CA LYS A 130 -7.30 -23.56 -0.37
C LYS A 130 -7.51 -22.72 0.88
N LYS A 131 -8.36 -21.70 0.73
CA LYS A 131 -8.89 -20.77 1.74
C LYS A 131 -9.22 -21.49 3.05
N PRO A 132 -8.86 -20.96 4.24
CA PRO A 132 -9.42 -21.45 5.50
C PRO A 132 -10.93 -21.23 5.47
N GLU A 133 -11.71 -22.29 5.71
CA GLU A 133 -13.17 -22.25 5.85
C GLU A 133 -13.61 -21.38 7.03
#